data_AF-A0A9E6BDJ1-F1
#
_entry.id   AF-A0A9E6BDJ1-F1
#
_cell.length_a   1.000
_cell.length_b   1.000
_cell.length_c   1.000
_cell.angle_alpha   90.00
_cell.angle_beta   90.00
_cell.angle_gamma   90.00
#
_symmetry.space_group_name_H-M   'P 1'
#
loop_
_entity.id
_entity.type
_entity.pdbx_description
1 polymer ?
#
loop_
_entity_poly.entity_id
_entity_poly.type
_entity_poly.pdbx_seq_one_letter_code
_entity_poly.pdbx_strand_id
1 'polypeptide(L)'
;MPPTVTLILLMVILLVLVFVIPIIRIRSAMKAVIGIFRKNNATSIENARTQEELRLNPKPLWERLFTIRDFKPQALRMLIDSKVVQVTEEGKLYLSEESLAASGLDRFINRH
;
A
#
# COMPACT_ATOMS: atom_id res chain seq x y z
N MET A 1 -33.51 12.72 -22.46
CA MET A 1 -32.48 11.69 -22.77
C MET A 1 -33.15 10.34 -22.66
N PRO A 2 -32.91 9.40 -23.59
CA PRO A 2 -33.51 8.07 -23.50
C PRO A 2 -32.98 7.35 -22.25
N PRO A 3 -33.83 6.56 -21.56
CA PRO A 3 -33.48 5.91 -20.29
C PRO A 3 -32.27 4.97 -20.42
N THR A 4 -32.05 4.42 -21.62
CA THR A 4 -30.87 3.61 -21.97
C THR A 4 -29.56 4.39 -21.85
N VAL A 5 -29.51 5.65 -22.28
CA VAL A 5 -28.29 6.48 -22.18
C VAL A 5 -27.97 6.80 -20.72
N THR A 6 -28.98 7.07 -19.90
CA THR A 6 -28.79 7.29 -18.45
C THR A 6 -28.24 6.04 -17.76
N LEU A 7 -28.73 4.86 -18.12
CA LEU A 7 -28.27 3.57 -17.57
C LEU A 7 -26.82 3.25 -17.96
N ILE A 8 -26.46 3.48 -19.22
CA ILE A 8 -25.09 3.31 -19.71
C ILE A 8 -24.14 4.28 -18.98
N LEU A 9 -24.54 5.54 -18.83
CA LEU A 9 -23.73 6.53 -18.12
C LEU A 9 -23.52 6.13 -16.64
N LEU A 10 -24.57 5.70 -15.96
CA LEU A 10 -24.48 5.21 -14.57
C LEU A 10 -23.52 4.02 -14.45
N MET A 11 -23.59 3.07 -15.40
CA MET A 11 -22.72 1.89 -15.42
C MET A 11 -21.25 2.29 -15.60
N VAL A 12 -20.97 3.23 -16.51
CA VAL A 12 -19.60 3.75 -16.72
C VAL A 12 -19.09 4.46 -15.46
N ILE A 13 -19.92 5.28 -14.82
CA ILE A 13 -19.54 5.97 -13.57
C ILE A 13 -19.23 4.95 -12.47
N LEU A 14 -20.09 3.94 -12.28
CA LEU A 14 -19.86 2.87 -11.30
C LEU A 14 -18.55 2.12 -11.58
N LEU A 15 -18.29 1.80 -12.85
CA LEU A 15 -17.07 1.13 -13.25
C LEU A 15 -15.83 1.98 -12.93
N VAL A 16 -15.85 3.28 -13.27
CA VAL A 16 -14.76 4.20 -12.92
C VAL A 16 -14.55 4.26 -11.39
N LEU A 17 -15.62 4.37 -10.60
CA LEU A 17 -15.53 4.41 -9.14
C LEU A 17 -14.90 3.12 -8.57
N VAL A 18 -15.28 1.95 -9.10
CA VAL A 18 -14.73 0.66 -8.66
C VAL A 18 -13.23 0.56 -8.91
N PHE A 19 -12.69 1.19 -9.96
CA PHE A 19 -11.25 1.17 -10.23
C PHE A 19 -10.48 2.32 -9.55
N VAL A 20 -11.05 3.52 -9.49
CA VAL A 20 -10.34 4.70 -8.95
C VAL A 20 -10.23 4.65 -7.42
N ILE A 21 -11.28 4.22 -6.72
CA ILE A 21 -11.29 4.20 -5.25
C ILE A 21 -10.19 3.28 -4.66
N PRO A 22 -10.00 2.03 -5.13
CA PRO A 22 -8.93 1.17 -4.64
C PRO A 22 -7.54 1.74 -4.88
N ILE A 23 -7.30 2.35 -6.05
CA ILE A 23 -6.00 2.93 -6.40
C ILE A 23 -5.60 4.02 -5.42
N ILE A 24 -6.52 4.93 -5.10
CA ILE A 24 -6.28 6.00 -4.12
C ILE A 24 -5.99 5.41 -2.73
N ARG A 25 -6.74 4.38 -2.31
CA ARG A 25 -6.54 3.72 -1.02
C ARG A 25 -5.22 2.97 -0.92
N ILE A 26 -4.83 2.23 -1.95
CA ILE A 26 -3.55 1.51 -2.00
C ILE A 26 -2.39 2.50 -1.95
N ARG A 27 -2.48 3.61 -2.68
CA ARG A 27 -1.46 4.65 -2.66
C ARG A 27 -1.29 5.28 -1.28
N SER A 28 -2.39 5.60 -0.61
CA SER A 28 -2.37 6.10 0.78
C SER A 28 -1.78 5.06 1.74
N ALA A 29 -2.10 3.78 1.57
CA ALA A 29 -1.54 2.69 2.36
C ALA A 29 -0.02 2.54 2.14
N MET A 30 0.49 2.66 0.91
CA MET A 30 1.93 2.65 0.64
C MET A 30 2.66 3.81 1.31
N LYS A 31 2.11 5.04 1.29
CA LYS A 31 2.65 6.17 2.06
C LYS A 31 2.75 5.86 3.54
N ALA A 32 1.68 5.30 4.11
CA ALA A 32 1.64 4.95 5.52
C ALA A 32 2.69 3.89 5.86
N VAL A 33 2.87 2.86 5.03
CA VAL A 33 3.88 1.81 5.23
C VAL A 33 5.29 2.41 5.16
N ILE A 34 5.61 3.21 4.13
CA ILE A 34 6.92 3.88 4.02
C ILE A 34 7.17 4.79 5.23
N GLY A 35 6.16 5.54 5.66
CA GLY A 35 6.24 6.38 6.86
C GLY A 35 6.54 5.59 8.14
N ILE A 36 5.98 4.38 8.27
CA ILE A 36 6.27 3.47 9.39
C ILE A 36 7.73 2.98 9.33
N PHE A 37 8.22 2.57 8.17
CA PHE A 37 9.62 2.16 8.01
C PHE A 37 10.59 3.31 8.36
N ARG A 38 10.34 4.52 7.85
CA ARG A 38 11.15 5.71 8.17
C ARG A 38 11.09 6.09 9.64
N LYS A 39 9.91 6.07 10.25
CA LYS A 39 9.74 6.40 11.68
C LYS A 39 10.49 5.42 12.60
N ASN A 40 10.61 4.16 12.20
CA ASN A 40 11.34 3.14 12.94
C ASN A 40 12.81 2.99 12.46
N ASN A 41 13.28 3.89 11.59
CA ASN A 41 14.62 3.89 11.00
C ASN A 41 15.00 2.57 10.29
N ALA A 42 14.01 1.81 9.85
CA ALA A 42 14.19 0.52 9.17
C ALA A 42 14.43 0.71 7.67
N THR A 43 15.45 1.50 7.32
CA THR A 43 15.80 1.93 5.95
C THR A 43 17.04 1.24 5.39
N SER A 44 17.66 0.36 6.17
CA SER A 44 18.84 -0.42 5.76
C SER A 44 18.80 -1.80 6.38
N ILE A 45 19.62 -2.71 5.85
CA ILE A 45 19.73 -4.09 6.35
C ILE A 45 20.14 -4.16 7.83
N GLU A 46 21.01 -3.25 8.26
CA GLU A 46 21.49 -3.16 9.64
C GLU A 46 20.36 -2.76 10.62
N ASN A 47 19.41 -1.95 10.14
CA ASN A 47 18.27 -1.51 10.91
C ASN A 47 16.99 -2.29 10.57
N ALA A 48 17.10 -3.45 9.93
CA ALA A 48 15.94 -4.26 9.58
C ALA A 48 15.14 -4.64 10.83
N ARG A 49 13.81 -4.57 10.73
CA ARG A 49 12.88 -4.82 11.83
C ARG A 49 11.84 -5.84 11.45
N THR A 50 11.33 -6.59 12.41
CA THR A 50 10.28 -7.57 12.14
C THR A 50 8.94 -6.88 11.86
N GLN A 51 8.02 -7.61 11.22
CA GLN A 51 6.65 -7.13 10.95
C GLN A 51 5.89 -6.70 12.23
N GLU A 52 6.20 -7.37 13.34
CA GLU A 52 5.68 -7.10 14.69
C GLU A 52 6.22 -5.79 15.25
N GLU A 53 7.53 -5.58 15.18
CA GLU A 53 8.20 -4.34 15.62
C GLU A 53 7.71 -3.13 14.81
N LEU A 54 7.50 -3.31 13.50
CA LEU A 54 6.97 -2.27 12.62
C LEU A 54 5.47 -2.04 12.80
N ARG A 55 4.78 -2.83 13.63
CA ARG A 55 3.30 -2.81 13.78
C ARG A 55 2.58 -2.87 12.44
N LEU A 56 3.19 -3.55 11.46
CA LEU A 56 2.61 -3.82 10.15
C LEU A 56 1.71 -5.05 10.17
N ASN A 57 1.63 -5.71 11.33
CA ASN A 57 0.72 -6.82 11.54
C ASN A 57 -0.72 -6.43 11.19
N PRO A 58 -1.45 -7.35 10.53
CA PRO A 58 -2.86 -7.15 10.28
C PRO A 58 -3.56 -6.89 11.61
N LYS A 59 -4.43 -5.87 11.64
CA LYS A 59 -5.26 -5.58 12.80
C LYS A 59 -5.97 -6.84 13.29
N PRO A 60 -6.19 -6.99 14.61
CA PRO A 60 -6.86 -8.16 15.18
C PRO A 60 -8.21 -8.42 14.48
N LEU A 61 -8.61 -9.69 14.36
CA LEU A 61 -9.80 -10.14 13.63
C LEU A 61 -11.07 -9.33 13.95
N TRP A 62 -11.20 -8.86 15.19
CA TRP A 62 -12.32 -8.03 15.65
C TRP A 62 -12.32 -6.61 15.05
N GLU A 63 -11.16 -6.00 14.81
CA GLU A 63 -11.03 -4.71 14.10
C GLU A 63 -11.21 -4.87 12.58
N ARG A 64 -10.94 -6.07 12.04
CA ARG A 64 -11.15 -6.43 10.63
C ARG A 64 -12.64 -6.55 10.26
N LEU A 65 -13.51 -6.87 11.21
CA LEU A 65 -14.97 -6.96 10.99
C LEU A 65 -15.64 -5.59 10.74
N PHE A 66 -15.05 -4.50 11.26
CA PHE A 66 -15.56 -3.14 11.07
C PHE A 66 -14.76 -2.30 10.07
N THR A 67 -13.63 -2.81 9.59
CA THR A 67 -12.78 -2.10 8.62
C THR A 67 -13.08 -2.61 7.22
N ILE A 68 -13.56 -1.72 6.35
CA ILE A 68 -13.71 -1.96 4.90
C ILE A 68 -12.31 -2.16 4.31
N ARG A 69 -11.82 -3.42 4.37
CA ARG A 69 -10.60 -3.94 3.74
C ARG A 69 -9.32 -3.17 4.09
N ASP A 70 -8.55 -3.66 5.05
CA ASP A 70 -7.19 -3.15 5.29
C ASP A 70 -6.32 -3.36 4.04
N PHE A 71 -5.96 -2.28 3.35
CA PHE A 71 -5.08 -2.30 2.17
C PHE A 71 -3.59 -2.35 2.53
N LYS A 72 -3.23 -2.17 3.82
CA LYS A 72 -1.83 -2.17 4.28
C LYS A 72 -1.08 -3.49 4.01
N PRO A 73 -1.65 -4.69 4.26
CA PRO A 73 -0.98 -5.94 3.93
C PRO A 73 -0.77 -6.11 2.42
N GLN A 74 -1.71 -5.63 1.61
CA GLN A 74 -1.59 -5.65 0.15
C GLN A 74 -0.51 -4.68 -0.34
N ALA A 75 -0.44 -3.48 0.23
CA ALA A 75 0.60 -2.51 -0.05
C ALA A 75 1.99 -3.04 0.35
N LEU A 76 2.12 -3.71 1.50
CA LEU A 76 3.37 -4.34 1.93
C LEU A 76 3.83 -5.42 0.94
N ARG A 77 2.91 -6.29 0.49
CA ARG A 77 3.22 -7.29 -0.55
C ARG A 77 3.70 -6.64 -1.84
N MET A 78 3.00 -5.61 -2.32
CA MET A 78 3.42 -4.88 -3.51
C MET A 78 4.81 -4.26 -3.37
N LEU A 79 5.14 -3.70 -2.20
CA LEU A 79 6.46 -3.14 -1.92
C LEU A 79 7.57 -4.20 -1.86
N ILE A 80 7.24 -5.40 -1.38
CA ILE A 80 8.15 -6.56 -1.40
C ILE A 80 8.35 -7.05 -2.83
N ASP A 81 7.27 -7.23 -3.59
CA ASP A 81 7.31 -7.68 -4.99
C ASP A 81 8.09 -6.69 -5.88
N SER A 82 8.00 -5.38 -5.58
CA SER A 82 8.75 -4.34 -6.28
C SER A 82 10.20 -4.20 -5.81
N LYS A 83 10.68 -5.09 -4.91
CA LYS A 83 12.02 -5.06 -4.28
C LYS A 83 12.35 -3.77 -3.50
N VAL A 84 11.33 -2.96 -3.23
CA VAL A 84 11.47 -1.71 -2.47
C VAL A 84 11.59 -2.00 -0.98
N VAL A 85 10.80 -2.97 -0.50
CA VAL A 85 10.98 -3.58 0.81
C VAL A 85 11.69 -4.91 0.61
N GLN A 86 12.79 -5.12 1.32
CA GLN A 86 13.55 -6.35 1.26
C GLN A 86 13.38 -7.14 2.56
N VAL A 87 13.41 -8.46 2.42
CA VAL A 87 13.36 -9.41 3.53
C VAL A 87 14.77 -9.94 3.75
N THR A 88 15.26 -9.89 4.98
CA THR A 88 16.54 -10.51 5.35
C THR A 88 16.36 -12.01 5.56
N GLU A 89 17.46 -12.76 5.59
CA GLU A 89 17.45 -14.21 5.87
C GLU A 89 16.82 -14.54 7.23
N GLU A 90 16.89 -13.61 8.19
CA GLU A 90 16.26 -13.70 9.52
C GLU A 90 14.76 -13.36 9.53
N GLY A 91 14.16 -13.05 8.37
CA GLY A 91 12.74 -12.65 8.27
C GLY A 91 12.45 -11.21 8.70
N LYS A 92 13.49 -10.36 8.85
CA LYS A 92 13.32 -8.92 9.12
C LYS A 92 13.10 -8.16 7.82
N LEU A 93 12.43 -7.02 7.91
CA LEU A 93 12.06 -6.17 6.78
C LEU A 93 12.79 -4.84 6.87
N TYR A 94 13.25 -4.34 5.74
CA TYR A 94 13.77 -2.97 5.62
C TYR A 94 13.37 -2.34 4.29
N LEU A 95 13.24 -1.02 4.29
CA LEU A 95 12.96 -0.22 3.11
C LEU A 95 14.27 0.17 2.43
N SER A 96 14.52 -0.30 1.21
CA SER A 96 15.64 0.20 0.40
C SER A 96 15.24 1.52 -0.26
N GLU A 97 15.77 2.64 0.25
CA GLU A 97 15.49 3.96 -0.34
C GLU A 97 16.03 4.08 -1.78
N GLU A 98 17.14 3.42 -2.08
CA GLU A 98 17.69 3.32 -3.43
C GLU A 98 16.71 2.63 -4.39
N SER A 99 16.14 1.50 -3.97
CA SER A 99 15.14 0.77 -4.76
C SER A 99 13.83 1.55 -4.90
N LEU A 100 13.45 2.33 -3.88
CA LEU A 100 12.29 3.22 -3.93
C LEU A 100 12.46 4.34 -4.97
N ALA A 101 13.66 4.92 -5.06
CA ALA A 101 13.98 5.94 -6.05
C ALA A 101 14.05 5.34 -7.48
N ALA A 102 14.69 4.18 -7.63
CA ALA A 102 14.88 3.51 -8.92
C ALA A 102 13.57 2.96 -9.53
N SER A 103 12.63 2.49 -8.69
CA SER A 103 11.35 1.91 -9.15
C SER A 103 10.34 2.95 -9.66
N GLY A 104 10.60 4.25 -9.45
CA GLY A 104 9.64 5.30 -9.78
C GLY A 104 8.37 5.29 -8.91
N LEU A 105 8.28 4.39 -7.92
CA LEU A 105 7.17 4.35 -6.97
C LEU A 105 7.08 5.64 -6.17
N ASP A 106 8.21 6.29 -5.87
CA ASP A 106 8.22 7.59 -5.20
C ASP A 106 7.40 8.64 -5.97
N ARG A 107 7.51 8.67 -7.31
CA ARG A 107 6.69 9.56 -8.17
C ARG A 107 5.22 9.17 -8.14
N PHE A 108 4.90 7.88 -8.24
CA PHE A 108 3.51 7.41 -8.12
C PHE A 108 2.91 7.80 -6.77
N ILE A 109 3.70 7.74 -5.71
CA ILE A 109 3.29 8.02 -4.34
C ILE A 109 3.18 9.54 -4.12
N ASN A 110 4.05 10.38 -4.67
CA ASN A 110 4.09 11.84 -4.41
C ASN A 110 3.34 12.72 -5.43
N ARG A 111 2.84 12.18 -6.55
CA ARG A 111 2.08 12.94 -7.58
C ARG A 111 0.74 13.53 -7.09
N HIS A 112 0.71 14.81 -6.72
CA HIS A 112 -0.51 15.53 -6.31
C HIS A 112 -1.57 15.56 -7.42
#